data_AF-A0A2P1BQ15-F1
#
_entry.id   AF-A0A2P1BQ15-F1
#
_cell.length_a   1.000
_cell.length_b   1.000
_cell.length_c   1.000
_cell.angle_alpha   90.00
_cell.angle_beta   90.00
_cell.angle_gamma   90.00
#
_symmetry.space_group_name_H-M   'P 1'
#
loop_
_entity.id
_entity.type
_entity.pdbx_description
1 polymer ?
#
loop_
_entity_poly.entity_id
_entity_poly.type
_entity_poly.pdbx_seq_one_letter_code
_entity_poly.pdbx_strand_id
1 'polypeptide(L)' 'MALVDNVYHRISKVDKDNQLITLTDSEGKERFISPREASAEGVTLYRQEKITVSQGTECVSAKVTRSAAM' A
#
# COMPACT_ATOMS: atom_id res chain seq x y z
N MET A 1 3.09 2.64 1.06
CA MET A 1 1.98 2.15 1.90
C MET A 1 1.23 1.08 1.11
N ALA A 2 0.63 0.12 1.79
CA ALA A 2 -0.19 -0.92 1.19
C ALA A 2 -1.55 -0.92 1.90
N LEU A 3 -2.63 -1.02 1.14
CA LEU A 3 -3.98 -1.22 1.66
C LEU A 3 -4.30 -2.72 1.52
N VAL A 4 -4.49 -3.38 2.66
CA VAL A 4 -4.80 -4.80 2.77
C VAL A 4 -5.96 -4.92 3.75
N ASP A 5 -7.03 -5.64 3.39
CA ASP A 5 -8.20 -5.82 4.26
C ASP A 5 -8.78 -4.51 4.84
N ASN A 6 -8.76 -3.43 4.04
CA ASN A 6 -9.15 -2.06 4.42
C ASN A 6 -8.28 -1.39 5.51
N VAL A 7 -7.14 -1.99 5.85
CA VAL A 7 -6.15 -1.44 6.78
C VAL A 7 -4.94 -0.95 6.00
N TYR A 8 -4.47 0.25 6.34
CA TYR A 8 -3.22 0.77 5.78
C TYR A 8 -2.02 0.25 6.54
N HIS A 9 -1.10 -0.37 5.82
CA HIS A 9 0.18 -0.83 6.31
C HIS A 9 1.34 -0.03 5.69
N ARG A 10 2.37 0.19 6.48
CA ARG A 10 3.68 0.65 6.01
C ARG A 10 4.49 -0.52 5.51
N ILE A 11 5.10 -0.37 4.34
CA ILE A 11 6.12 -1.31 3.89
C ILE A 11 7.40 -0.99 4.66
N SER A 12 7.84 -1.90 5.52
CA SER A 12 9.02 -1.73 6.37
C SER A 12 10.27 -2.33 5.74
N LYS A 13 10.13 -3.46 5.03
CA LYS A 13 11.24 -4.15 4.35
C LYS A 13 10.78 -4.84 3.06
N VAL A 14 11.67 -4.92 2.09
CA VAL A 14 11.53 -5.76 0.89
C VAL A 14 12.75 -6.67 0.81
N ASP A 15 12.51 -7.97 0.89
CA ASP A 15 13.50 -9.02 0.71
C ASP A 15 13.34 -9.62 -0.70
N LYS A 16 14.29 -9.32 -1.57
CA LYS A 16 14.22 -9.73 -2.98
C LYS A 16 14.61 -11.19 -3.19
N ASP A 17 15.53 -11.70 -2.37
CA ASP A 17 16.05 -13.05 -2.49
C ASP A 17 14.96 -14.06 -2.09
N ASN A 18 14.21 -13.73 -1.04
CA ASN A 18 13.09 -14.54 -0.55
C ASN A 18 11.73 -14.14 -1.13
N GLN A 19 11.69 -13.15 -2.04
CA GLN A 19 10.47 -12.58 -2.61
C GLN A 19 9.40 -12.23 -1.55
N LEU A 20 9.83 -11.58 -0.47
CA LEU A 20 8.99 -11.32 0.69
C LEU A 20 8.95 -9.82 1.01
N ILE A 21 7.76 -9.33 1.33
CA ILE A 21 7.53 -7.95 1.75
C ILE A 21 7.08 -7.98 3.21
N THR A 22 7.70 -7.16 4.04
CA THR A 22 7.27 -6.94 5.42
C THR A 22 6.42 -5.68 5.49
N LEU A 23 5.21 -5.86 6.01
CA LEU A 23 4.22 -4.84 6.28
C LEU A 23 4.14 -4.61 7.78
N THR A 24 3.99 -3.37 8.21
CA THR A 24 3.78 -2.99 9.61
C THR A 24 2.53 -2.13 9.70
N ASP A 25 1.59 -2.50 10.56
CA ASP A 25 0.41 -1.68 10.83
C ASP A 25 0.70 -0.51 11.80
N SER A 26 -0.34 0.24 12.16
CA SER A 26 -0.23 1.36 13.10
C SER A 26 0.10 0.95 14.53
N GLU A 27 -0.16 -0.30 14.92
CA GLU A 27 0.14 -0.85 16.24
C GLU A 27 1.56 -1.43 16.30
N GLY A 28 2.29 -1.44 15.18
CA GLY A 28 3.64 -1.98 15.08
C GLY A 28 3.66 -3.49 14.82
N LYS A 29 2.52 -4.12 14.55
CA LYS A 29 2.47 -5.55 14.23
C LYS A 29 2.96 -5.78 12.81
N GLU A 30 3.83 -6.78 12.67
CA GLU A 30 4.36 -7.19 11.38
C GLU A 30 3.46 -8.23 10.71
N ARG A 31 3.36 -8.11 9.39
CA ARG A 31 2.76 -9.09 8.48
C ARG A 31 3.72 -9.30 7.32
N PHE A 32 3.93 -10.56 6.94
CA PHE A 32 4.73 -10.91 5.78
C PHE A 32 3.80 -11.27 4.64
N ILE A 33 4.14 -10.83 3.42
CA ILE A 33 3.37 -11.13 2.23
C ILE A 33 4.29 -11.26 1.02
N SER A 34 4.06 -12.27 0.20
CA SER A 34 4.71 -12.41 -1.10
C SER A 34 3.98 -11.61 -2.19
N PRO A 35 4.63 -11.27 -3.31
CA PRO A 35 3.95 -10.62 -4.44
C PRO A 35 2.73 -11.40 -4.96
N ARG A 36 2.77 -12.73 -4.90
CA ARG A 36 1.68 -13.58 -5.35
C ARG A 36 0.48 -13.50 -4.42
N GLU A 37 0.70 -13.59 -3.11
CA GLU A 37 -0.37 -13.42 -2.11
C GLU A 37 -0.95 -12.01 -2.18
N ALA A 38 -0.10 -10.99 -2.35
CA ALA A 38 -0.57 -9.61 -2.51
C ALA A 38 -1.52 -9.45 -3.71
N SER A 39 -1.25 -10.13 -4.82
CA SER A 39 -2.16 -10.16 -5.97
C SER A 39 -3.47 -10.87 -5.67
N ALA A 40 -3.41 -12.02 -4.98
CA ALA A 40 -4.59 -12.82 -4.64
C ALA A 40 -5.51 -12.12 -3.61
N GLU A 41 -4.92 -11.41 -2.66
CA GLU A 41 -5.62 -10.63 -1.63
C GLU A 41 -6.10 -9.26 -2.15
N GLY A 42 -5.72 -8.86 -3.36
CA GLY A 42 -6.13 -7.57 -3.95
C GLY A 42 -5.49 -6.37 -3.28
N VAL A 43 -4.23 -6.50 -2.85
CA VAL A 43 -3.46 -5.44 -2.21
C VAL A 43 -3.30 -4.25 -3.14
N THR A 44 -3.55 -3.05 -2.62
CA THR A 44 -3.37 -1.80 -3.36
C THR A 44 -2.17 -1.02 -2.81
N LEU A 45 -1.24 -0.63 -3.68
CA LEU A 45 -0.06 0.14 -3.30
C LEU A 45 -0.29 1.65 -3.43
N TYR A 46 0.13 2.38 -2.41
CA TYR A 46 0.09 3.84 -2.36
C TYR A 46 1.48 4.42 -2.11
N ARG A 47 1.82 5.47 -2.85
CA ARG A 47 2.98 6.32 -2.57
C ARG A 47 2.54 7.43 -1.63
N GLN A 48 3.29 7.63 -0.55
CA GLN A 48 3.08 8.79 0.31
C GLN A 48 3.67 10.02 -0.37
N GLU A 49 2.87 11.06 -0.51
CA GLU A 49 3.32 12.35 -1.03
C GLU A 49 2.95 13.44 -0.03
N LYS A 50 3.78 14.48 0.03
CA LYS A 50 3.49 15.70 0.79
C LYS A 50 3.14 16.79 -0.21
N ILE A 51 1.94 17.32 -0.11
CA ILE A 51 1.47 18.43 -0.95
C ILE A 51 1.18 19.65 -0.07
N THR A 52 1.40 20.83 -0.62
CA THR A 52 1.04 22.10 0.02
C THR A 52 -0.26 22.59 -0.61
N VAL A 53 -1.26 22.90 0.21
CA VAL A 53 -2.55 23.43 -0.23
C VAL A 53 -2.76 24.83 0.34
N SER A 54 -3.41 25.70 -0.44
CA SER A 54 -3.80 27.06 -0.03
C SER A 54 -5.28 27.30 -0.31
N GLN A 55 -5.86 28.35 0.27
CA GLN A 55 -7.25 28.71 -0.01
C GLN A 55 -7.46 28.93 -1.51
N GLY A 56 -8.51 28.32 -2.08
CA GLY A 56 -8.78 28.34 -3.52
C GLY A 56 -8.01 27.28 -4.33
N THR A 57 -7.21 26.42 -3.70
CA THR A 57 -6.61 25.26 -4.39
C THR A 57 -7.69 24.23 -4.69
N GLU A 58 -7.88 23.89 -5.96
CA GLU A 58 -8.75 22.79 -6.36
C GLU A 58 -8.03 21.45 -6.16
N CYS A 59 -8.63 20.58 -5.35
CA CYS A 59 -8.12 19.23 -5.10
C CYS A 59 -8.89 18.22 -5.95
N VAL A 60 -8.16 17.33 -6.63
CA VAL A 60 -8.75 16.19 -7.34
C VAL A 60 -8.71 14.93 -6.48
N SER A 61 -9.78 14.15 -6.50
CA SER A 61 -9.82 12.84 -5.85
C SER A 61 -9.07 11.82 -6.71
N ALA A 62 -8.00 11.24 -6.18
CA ALA A 62 -7.35 10.09 -6.79
C ALA A 62 -8.21 8.84 -6.54
N LYS A 63 -8.83 8.31 -7.60
CA LYS A 63 -9.45 6.97 -7.57
C LYS A 63 -8.41 5.93 -7.97
N VAL A 64 -8.33 4.84 -7.21
CA VAL A 64 -7.49 3.69 -7.57
C VAL A 64 -8.35 2.62 -8.22
N THR A 65 -7.96 2.18 -9.42
CA THR A 65 -8.57 1.05 -10.12
C THR A 65 -7.83 -0.23 -9.72
N ARG A 66 -8.55 -1.21 -9.15
CA ARG A 66 -7.99 -2.54 -8.86
C ARG A 66 -7.77 -3.29 -10.18
N SER A 67 -6.53 -3.62 -10.50
CA SER A 67 -6.22 -4.52 -11.61
C SER A 67 -6.15 -5.94 -11.06
N ALA A 68 -7.12 -6.79 -11.42
CA ALA A 68 -7.04 -8.22 -11.17
C ALA A 68 -6.09 -8.83 -12.20
N ALA A 69 -4.94 -9.33 -11.76
CA ALA A 69 -4.11 -10.18 -12.61
C ALA A 69 -4.77 -11.57 -12.69
N MET A 70 -5.15 -11.97 -13.90
CA MET A 70 -5.62 -13.33 -14.25
C MET A 70 -4.45 -14.30 -14.38
#